data_AF-A0AA36JKE8-F1
#
_entry.id   AF-A0AA36JKE8-F1
#
_cell.length_a   1.000
_cell.length_b   1.000
_cell.length_c   1.000
_cell.angle_alpha   90.00
_cell.angle_beta   90.00
_cell.angle_gamma   90.00
#
_symmetry.space_group_name_H-M   'P 1'
#
loop_
_entity.id
_entity.type
_entity.pdbx_description
1 polymer ?
#
loop_
_entity_poly.entity_id
_entity_poly.type
_entity_poly.pdbx_seq_one_letter_code
_entity_poly.pdbx_strand_id
1 'polypeptide(L)'
;MVNKSLKKAKQGGKIVQGENDSTMPKSPKSPKASPKVTPVTEDAPKPANEAKAKGKEKAKKGTPPNPPKQGKAEPRPPPTEKERAEATKKAIALIKEGLLTNPKEQEKGNPYIPDGWAKEWKPLLGSYRKFVETCSCFRIEQGMQPAMYTIHLVDGATDTQKAFWEISLEKAWQLFSKNHEDSTKFVAAAKAMTQKPVPAEKPAGEKRKAEAEAKTPSKKKAKAAKKGKKAAGEDEE
;
A
#
# COMPACT_ATOMS: atom_id res chain seq x y z
N MET A 1 29.07 -34.31 35.64
CA MET A 1 29.37 -33.21 36.59
C MET A 1 30.41 -32.29 35.97
N VAL A 2 30.03 -31.15 35.36
CA VAL A 2 30.84 -29.91 35.32
C VAL A 2 29.87 -28.75 35.05
N ASN A 3 29.35 -28.10 36.10
CA ASN A 3 28.55 -26.89 35.99
C ASN A 3 29.48 -25.69 35.82
N LYS A 4 29.61 -25.17 34.60
CA LYS A 4 30.43 -23.98 34.32
C LYS A 4 29.60 -22.72 34.59
N SER A 5 29.87 -22.12 35.76
CA SER A 5 29.30 -20.84 36.20
C SER A 5 29.77 -19.68 35.31
N LEU A 6 28.84 -19.05 34.59
CA LEU A 6 29.10 -17.82 33.83
C LEU A 6 28.87 -16.62 34.78
N LYS A 7 29.96 -16.00 35.22
CA LYS A 7 29.94 -14.76 36.03
C LYS A 7 29.40 -13.61 35.18
N LYS A 8 28.29 -13.02 35.61
CA LYS A 8 27.65 -11.84 35.01
C LYS A 8 28.41 -10.59 35.48
N ALA A 9 29.21 -9.99 34.61
CA ALA A 9 29.86 -8.70 34.88
C ALA A 9 28.81 -7.58 34.82
N LYS A 10 28.57 -6.95 35.98
CA LYS A 10 27.68 -5.79 36.15
C LYS A 10 28.49 -4.53 35.88
N GLN A 11 28.52 -4.05 34.64
CA GLN A 11 29.06 -2.72 34.33
C GLN A 11 28.01 -1.67 34.71
N GLY A 12 28.29 -0.92 35.77
CA GLY A 12 27.57 0.28 36.15
C GLY A 12 27.90 1.41 35.19
N GLY A 13 26.95 1.75 34.32
CA GLY A 13 26.99 2.97 33.52
C GLY A 13 26.69 4.17 34.40
N LYS A 14 27.70 5.00 34.60
CA LYS A 14 27.66 6.30 35.26
C LYS A 14 26.72 7.24 34.48
N ILE A 15 25.60 7.62 35.09
CA ILE A 15 24.69 8.64 34.56
C ILE A 15 25.42 9.98 34.69
N VAL A 16 25.90 10.52 33.57
CA VAL A 16 26.38 11.90 33.48
C VAL A 16 25.16 12.76 33.21
N GLN A 17 24.76 13.50 34.23
CA GLN A 17 23.73 14.53 34.16
C GLN A 17 24.33 15.72 33.42
N GLY A 18 24.14 15.75 32.10
CA GLY A 18 24.56 16.86 31.25
C GLY A 18 23.54 17.98 31.31
N GLU A 19 23.83 18.99 32.13
CA GLU A 19 23.27 20.33 32.02
C GLU A 19 23.67 20.89 30.64
N ASN A 20 22.73 20.92 29.69
CA ASN A 20 22.87 21.71 28.47
C ASN A 20 21.84 22.83 28.50
N ASP A 21 22.32 23.93 29.05
CA ASP A 21 22.15 25.31 28.62
C ASP A 21 21.07 25.55 27.56
N SER A 22 20.00 26.20 28.02
CA SER A 22 18.92 26.74 27.21
C SER A 22 19.41 27.99 26.47
N THR A 23 20.24 27.81 25.44
CA THR A 23 20.56 28.91 24.53
C THR A 23 19.45 29.03 23.48
N MET A 24 18.54 30.00 23.70
CA MET A 24 17.56 30.42 22.70
C MET A 24 18.25 30.78 21.36
N PRO A 25 17.89 30.17 20.22
CA PRO A 25 18.27 30.71 18.93
C PRO A 25 17.46 32.00 18.67
N LYS A 26 18.15 33.14 18.73
CA LYS A 26 17.68 34.43 18.25
C LYS A 26 17.09 34.29 16.85
N SER A 27 15.85 34.75 16.69
CA SER A 27 15.15 34.85 15.41
C SER A 27 16.01 35.57 14.36
N PRO A 28 16.26 34.99 13.17
CA PRO A 28 16.83 35.73 12.07
C PRO A 28 15.80 36.73 11.53
N LYS A 29 16.17 38.00 11.73
CA LYS A 29 15.60 39.22 11.14
C LYS A 29 15.34 39.03 9.64
N SER A 30 14.11 39.28 9.21
CA SER A 30 13.71 39.35 7.80
C SER A 30 14.55 40.36 7.01
N PRO A 31 15.11 40.01 5.84
CA PRO A 31 15.49 40.98 4.84
C PRO A 31 14.28 41.36 3.98
N LYS A 32 13.82 42.59 4.19
CA LYS A 32 12.85 43.34 3.40
C LYS A 32 13.60 44.01 2.24
N ALA A 33 13.49 43.48 1.02
CA ALA A 33 13.82 44.23 -0.20
C ALA A 33 13.26 43.52 -1.45
N SER A 34 12.23 44.13 -2.04
CA SER A 34 11.86 43.95 -3.44
C SER A 34 13.00 44.43 -4.36
N PRO A 35 13.05 43.93 -5.60
CA PRO A 35 12.92 44.89 -6.70
C PRO A 35 11.85 44.48 -7.71
N LYS A 36 10.99 45.44 -7.98
CA LYS A 36 10.02 45.51 -9.06
C LYS A 36 10.79 45.78 -10.34
N VAL A 37 10.84 44.82 -11.26
CA VAL A 37 11.34 45.02 -12.64
C VAL A 37 10.27 44.56 -13.62
N THR A 38 9.52 45.55 -14.11
CA THR A 38 8.93 45.58 -15.46
C THR A 38 9.76 46.61 -16.22
N PRO A 39 10.13 46.41 -17.49
CA PRO A 39 9.30 47.02 -18.54
C PRO A 39 9.28 46.33 -19.92
N VAL A 40 8.20 46.64 -20.67
CA VAL A 40 8.15 46.95 -22.12
C VAL A 40 8.20 45.81 -23.15
N THR A 41 6.98 45.47 -23.60
CA THR A 41 6.44 45.38 -24.97
C THR A 41 7.30 45.81 -26.17
N GLU A 42 7.43 44.93 -27.17
CA GLU A 42 7.57 45.23 -28.61
C GLU A 42 7.13 43.95 -29.38
N ASP A 43 5.88 43.86 -29.85
CA ASP A 43 5.32 44.23 -31.16
C ASP A 43 5.65 43.26 -32.34
N ALA A 44 4.57 42.90 -33.07
CA ALA A 44 4.46 42.21 -34.36
C ALA A 44 4.56 40.65 -34.46
N PRO A 45 3.89 40.02 -35.45
CA PRO A 45 2.49 40.19 -35.84
C PRO A 45 1.71 38.86 -35.94
N LYS A 46 0.39 39.02 -35.94
CA LYS A 46 -0.68 38.03 -36.12
C LYS A 46 -0.76 37.54 -37.57
N PRO A 47 -0.70 36.23 -37.88
CA PRO A 47 -1.37 35.70 -39.06
C PRO A 47 -2.75 35.18 -38.65
N ALA A 48 -3.77 35.88 -39.11
CA ALA A 48 -5.10 35.35 -39.27
C ALA A 48 -5.03 34.14 -40.21
N ASN A 49 -5.56 32.99 -39.79
CA ASN A 49 -5.98 31.97 -40.74
C ASN A 49 -7.33 31.43 -40.28
N GLU A 50 -8.36 32.00 -40.90
CA GLU A 50 -9.72 31.49 -40.93
C GLU A 50 -9.79 30.13 -41.61
N ALA A 51 -10.82 29.38 -41.22
CA ALA A 51 -11.45 28.32 -42.00
C ALA A 51 -10.64 27.04 -42.29
N LYS A 52 -10.92 26.00 -41.51
CA LYS A 52 -11.57 24.78 -42.05
C LYS A 52 -12.13 23.90 -40.94
N ALA A 53 -13.44 24.02 -40.75
CA ALA A 53 -14.26 22.91 -40.32
C ALA A 53 -14.22 21.82 -41.42
N LYS A 54 -13.70 20.64 -41.09
CA LYS A 54 -14.11 19.33 -41.66
C LYS A 54 -13.37 18.20 -40.95
N GLY A 55 -14.14 17.35 -40.26
CA GLY A 55 -13.87 15.93 -40.05
C GLY A 55 -12.59 15.54 -39.29
N LYS A 56 -12.62 15.62 -37.94
CA LYS A 56 -11.82 14.67 -37.13
C LYS A 56 -12.55 13.35 -37.09
N GLU A 57 -12.44 12.61 -38.18
CA GLU A 57 -12.61 11.17 -38.18
C GLU A 57 -11.72 10.60 -37.08
N LYS A 58 -12.33 9.78 -36.22
CA LYS A 58 -11.67 9.11 -35.11
C LYS A 58 -10.64 8.15 -35.67
N ALA A 59 -9.43 8.64 -35.95
CA ALA A 59 -8.26 7.81 -36.10
C ALA A 59 -8.05 7.11 -34.74
N LYS A 60 -8.65 5.92 -34.62
CA LYS A 60 -8.30 4.89 -33.65
C LYS A 60 -6.81 4.63 -33.88
N LYS A 61 -5.97 5.40 -33.17
CA LYS A 61 -4.54 5.17 -33.06
C LYS A 61 -4.42 3.77 -32.49
N GLY A 62 -4.21 2.81 -33.39
CA GLY A 62 -4.12 1.40 -33.08
C GLY A 62 -3.05 1.23 -32.04
N THR A 63 -3.46 0.88 -30.83
CA THR A 63 -2.56 0.23 -29.89
C THR A 63 -1.93 -0.93 -30.66
N PRO A 64 -0.59 -0.98 -30.82
CA PRO A 64 0.05 -2.08 -31.52
C PRO A 64 -0.45 -3.39 -30.90
N PRO A 65 -0.78 -4.39 -31.72
CA PRO A 65 -1.26 -5.68 -31.23
C PRO A 65 -0.26 -6.20 -30.20
N ASN A 66 -0.72 -6.30 -28.96
CA ASN A 66 0.04 -6.86 -27.86
C ASN A 66 0.63 -8.19 -28.37
N PRO A 67 1.96 -8.37 -28.39
CA PRO A 67 2.57 -9.54 -28.99
C PRO A 67 1.90 -10.79 -28.42
N PRO A 68 1.60 -11.80 -29.26
CA PRO A 68 0.93 -13.01 -28.83
C PRO A 68 1.71 -13.55 -27.63
N LYS A 69 0.99 -13.71 -26.52
CA LYS A 69 1.49 -14.16 -25.22
C LYS A 69 2.07 -15.57 -25.42
N GLN A 70 3.32 -15.63 -25.88
CA GLN A 70 4.01 -16.86 -26.24
C GLN A 70 4.14 -17.71 -24.99
N GLY A 71 3.69 -18.96 -25.10
CA GLY A 71 3.88 -19.99 -24.09
C GLY A 71 3.07 -19.73 -22.82
N LYS A 72 1.92 -20.39 -22.73
CA LYS A 72 1.31 -20.72 -21.44
C LYS A 72 2.30 -21.64 -20.72
N ALA A 73 3.26 -21.05 -20.02
CA ALA A 73 4.26 -21.77 -19.25
C ALA A 73 3.52 -22.79 -18.39
N GLU A 74 3.98 -24.04 -18.43
CA GLU A 74 3.38 -25.12 -17.64
C GLU A 74 3.29 -24.67 -16.18
N PRO A 75 2.18 -24.98 -15.49
CA PRO A 75 1.98 -24.57 -14.11
C PRO A 75 3.12 -25.15 -13.26
N ARG A 76 4.04 -24.29 -12.82
CA ARG A 76 5.08 -24.67 -11.88
C ARG A 76 4.42 -25.19 -10.60
N PRO A 77 4.96 -26.27 -9.99
CA PRO A 77 4.46 -26.74 -8.71
C PRO A 77 4.55 -25.62 -7.65
N PRO A 78 3.63 -25.59 -6.69
CA PRO A 78 3.65 -24.59 -5.63
C PRO A 78 4.97 -24.70 -4.84
N PRO A 79 5.63 -23.56 -4.52
CA PRO A 79 6.90 -23.56 -3.81
C PRO A 79 6.77 -24.22 -2.44
N THR A 80 7.76 -25.03 -2.07
CA THR A 80 7.84 -25.63 -0.75
C THR A 80 8.05 -24.56 0.32
N GLU A 81 7.60 -24.83 1.55
CA GLU A 81 7.71 -23.86 2.66
C GLU A 81 9.18 -23.54 3.01
N LYS A 82 10.06 -24.54 2.92
CA LYS A 82 11.50 -24.37 3.15
C LYS A 82 12.14 -23.41 2.13
N GLU A 83 11.87 -23.61 0.84
CA GLU A 83 12.34 -22.69 -0.21
C GLU A 83 11.81 -21.27 0.02
N ARG A 84 10.53 -21.15 0.41
CA ARG A 84 9.91 -19.86 0.67
C ARG A 84 10.58 -19.13 1.84
N ALA A 85 10.94 -19.86 2.90
CA ALA A 85 11.63 -19.30 4.06
C ALA A 85 13.07 -18.87 3.74
N GLU A 86 13.81 -19.66 2.98
CA GLU A 86 15.16 -19.29 2.53
C GLU A 86 15.14 -18.09 1.58
N ALA A 87 14.19 -18.08 0.64
CA ALA A 87 13.98 -16.97 -0.27
C ALA A 87 13.61 -15.69 0.49
N THR A 88 12.77 -15.80 1.52
CA THR A 88 12.40 -14.68 2.40
C THR A 88 13.64 -14.06 3.05
N LYS A 89 14.54 -14.88 3.62
CA LYS A 89 15.76 -14.38 4.27
C LYS A 89 16.68 -13.64 3.29
N LYS A 90 16.89 -14.21 2.09
CA LYS A 90 17.73 -13.59 1.05
C LYS A 90 17.11 -12.29 0.53
N ALA A 91 15.80 -12.28 0.27
CA ALA A 91 15.07 -11.09 -0.14
C ALA A 91 15.18 -9.96 0.90
N ILE A 92 15.02 -10.29 2.19
CA ILE A 92 15.19 -9.30 3.28
C ILE A 92 16.61 -8.74 3.25
N ALA A 93 17.65 -9.58 3.22
CA ALA A 93 19.03 -9.12 3.22
C ALA A 93 19.32 -8.17 2.06
N LEU A 94 18.86 -8.52 0.86
CA LEU A 94 19.06 -7.72 -0.35
C LEU A 94 18.32 -6.38 -0.28
N ILE A 95 17.07 -6.37 0.21
CA ILE A 95 16.34 -5.10 0.42
C ILE A 95 17.06 -4.23 1.46
N LYS A 96 17.55 -4.81 2.56
CA LYS A 96 18.29 -4.05 3.57
C LYS A 96 19.54 -3.42 2.96
N GLU A 97 20.35 -4.21 2.28
CA GLU A 97 21.57 -3.73 1.61
C GLU A 97 21.28 -2.63 0.58
N GLY A 98 20.24 -2.82 -0.23
CA GLY A 98 19.85 -1.84 -1.24
C GLY A 98 19.37 -0.51 -0.66
N LEU A 99 18.62 -0.55 0.45
CA LEU A 99 18.19 0.65 1.18
C LEU A 99 19.37 1.39 1.82
N LEU A 100 20.36 0.67 2.34
CA LEU A 100 21.59 1.25 2.88
C LEU A 100 22.48 1.87 1.78
N THR A 101 22.57 1.21 0.63
CA THR A 101 23.44 1.63 -0.48
C THR A 101 22.85 2.80 -1.27
N ASN A 102 21.53 2.79 -1.50
CA ASN A 102 20.87 3.75 -2.39
C ASN A 102 19.70 4.49 -1.70
N PRO A 103 19.95 5.28 -0.64
CA PRO A 103 18.88 6.02 0.06
C PRO A 103 18.18 7.05 -0.85
N LYS A 104 18.88 7.55 -1.88
CA LYS A 104 18.38 8.58 -2.82
C LYS A 104 17.20 8.11 -3.68
N GLU A 105 17.03 6.81 -3.89
CA GLU A 105 15.90 6.31 -4.68
C GLU A 105 14.55 6.59 -4.01
N GLN A 106 14.54 6.64 -2.67
CA GLN A 106 13.34 6.88 -1.88
C GLN A 106 13.00 8.36 -1.72
N GLU A 107 13.94 9.28 -1.95
CA GLU A 107 13.71 10.73 -1.89
C GLU A 107 12.61 11.18 -2.86
N LYS A 108 12.42 10.44 -3.96
CA LYS A 108 11.36 10.69 -4.96
C LYS A 108 9.99 10.13 -4.56
N GLY A 109 9.86 9.55 -3.36
CA GLY A 109 8.64 8.90 -2.88
C GLY A 109 8.35 7.52 -3.50
N ASN A 110 9.31 6.95 -4.22
CA ASN A 110 9.19 5.62 -4.81
C ASN A 110 9.83 4.57 -3.90
N PRO A 111 9.28 3.34 -3.85
CA PRO A 111 9.90 2.27 -3.09
C PRO A 111 11.15 1.79 -3.80
N TYR A 112 12.19 1.47 -3.03
CA TYR A 112 13.32 0.70 -3.54
C TYR A 112 12.81 -0.70 -3.90
N ILE A 113 13.03 -1.16 -5.13
CA ILE A 113 12.65 -2.52 -5.55
C ILE A 113 13.91 -3.21 -6.06
N PRO A 114 14.33 -4.33 -5.45
CA PRO A 114 15.42 -5.14 -5.96
C PRO A 114 15.31 -5.47 -7.44
N ASP A 115 16.42 -5.36 -8.15
CA ASP A 115 16.54 -5.88 -9.50
C ASP A 115 16.20 -7.37 -9.53
N GLY A 116 15.40 -7.78 -10.52
CA GLY A 116 14.97 -9.17 -10.64
C GLY A 116 13.81 -9.58 -9.73
N TRP A 117 13.25 -8.70 -8.89
CA TRP A 117 12.07 -9.01 -8.06
C TRP A 117 10.97 -9.72 -8.85
N ALA A 118 10.62 -9.16 -10.02
CA ALA A 118 9.53 -9.69 -10.85
C ALA A 118 9.79 -11.11 -11.41
N LYS A 119 11.05 -11.50 -11.59
CA LYS A 119 11.44 -12.78 -12.22
C LYS A 119 11.70 -13.86 -11.18
N GLU A 120 12.47 -13.55 -10.15
CA GLU A 120 12.99 -14.56 -9.21
C GLU A 120 12.14 -14.65 -7.94
N TRP A 121 11.81 -13.50 -7.37
CA TRP A 121 11.21 -13.42 -6.03
C TRP A 121 9.69 -13.44 -6.08
N LYS A 122 9.09 -12.78 -7.07
CA LYS A 122 7.63 -12.67 -7.23
C LYS A 122 6.90 -14.01 -7.35
N PRO A 123 7.41 -15.03 -8.07
CA PRO A 123 6.76 -16.35 -8.12
C PRO A 123 6.76 -17.08 -6.76
N LEU A 124 7.73 -16.80 -5.89
CA LEU A 124 7.92 -17.47 -4.61
C LEU A 124 7.24 -16.73 -3.45
N LEU A 125 7.41 -15.41 -3.42
CA LEU A 125 7.05 -14.52 -2.30
C LEU A 125 5.84 -13.62 -2.59
N GLY A 126 5.41 -13.53 -3.86
CA GLY A 126 4.29 -12.70 -4.28
C GLY A 126 4.67 -11.26 -4.62
N SER A 127 3.69 -10.34 -4.55
CA SER A 127 3.94 -8.93 -4.89
C SER A 127 4.85 -8.27 -3.84
N TYR A 128 5.75 -7.41 -4.31
CA TYR A 128 6.75 -6.75 -3.46
C TYR A 128 6.10 -6.02 -2.27
N ARG A 129 5.08 -5.19 -2.55
CA ARG A 129 4.34 -4.47 -1.50
C ARG A 129 3.78 -5.41 -0.42
N LYS A 130 3.16 -6.52 -0.82
CA LYS A 130 2.57 -7.48 0.14
C LYS A 130 3.62 -8.18 0.97
N PHE A 131 4.75 -8.52 0.36
CA PHE A 131 5.89 -9.08 1.06
C PHE A 131 6.42 -8.13 2.13
N VAL A 132 6.64 -6.86 1.78
CA VAL A 132 7.11 -5.82 2.71
C VAL A 132 6.08 -5.56 3.82
N GLU A 133 4.78 -5.49 3.50
CA GLU A 133 3.69 -5.35 4.49
C GLU A 133 3.67 -6.50 5.52
N THR A 134 4.07 -7.70 5.11
CA THR A 134 4.07 -8.89 5.98
C THR A 134 5.35 -9.00 6.82
N CYS A 135 6.43 -8.36 6.39
CA CYS A 135 7.73 -8.47 7.03
C CYS A 135 7.88 -7.41 8.14
N SER A 136 8.11 -7.86 9.37
CA SER A 136 8.31 -6.96 10.52
C SER A 136 9.59 -6.13 10.49
N CYS A 137 10.54 -6.45 9.60
CA CYS A 137 11.80 -5.71 9.47
C CYS A 137 11.65 -4.36 8.75
N PHE A 138 10.51 -4.12 8.12
CA PHE A 138 10.29 -2.97 7.25
C PHE A 138 9.02 -2.23 7.65
N ARG A 139 9.07 -0.90 7.59
CA ARG A 139 7.91 -0.02 7.71
C ARG A 139 7.64 0.61 6.35
N ILE A 140 6.37 0.63 5.95
CA ILE A 140 5.94 1.33 4.75
C ILE A 140 5.39 2.69 5.16
N GLU A 141 5.97 3.76 4.63
CA GLU A 141 5.41 5.11 4.74
C GLU A 141 4.69 5.44 3.43
N GLN A 142 3.40 5.80 3.53
CA GLN A 142 2.63 6.18 2.35
C GLN A 142 3.01 7.60 1.94
N GLY A 143 3.32 7.78 0.66
CA GLY A 143 3.53 9.08 0.06
C GLY A 143 2.23 9.80 -0.27
N MET A 144 2.33 10.92 -1.00
CA MET A 144 1.19 11.76 -1.39
C MET A 144 0.13 11.01 -2.22
N GLN A 145 0.55 9.97 -2.96
CA GLN A 145 -0.35 9.14 -3.77
C GLN A 145 -0.36 7.70 -3.26
N PRO A 146 -1.49 6.96 -3.37
CA PRO A 146 -1.58 5.56 -2.92
C PRO A 146 -0.60 4.60 -3.63
N ALA A 147 -0.08 5.00 -4.79
CA ALA A 147 0.93 4.27 -5.56
C ALA A 147 2.37 4.58 -5.14
N MET A 148 2.59 5.70 -4.44
CA MET A 148 3.89 6.16 -3.95
C MET A 148 4.03 5.79 -2.48
N TYR A 149 5.08 5.06 -2.15
CA TYR A 149 5.39 4.68 -0.77
C TYR A 149 6.88 4.45 -0.63
N THR A 150 7.42 4.77 0.52
CA THR A 150 8.83 4.52 0.89
C THR A 150 8.89 3.40 1.92
N ILE A 151 10.06 2.77 2.02
CA ILE A 151 10.30 1.60 2.87
C ILE A 151 11.45 1.92 3.80
N HIS A 152 11.17 1.93 5.10
CA HIS A 152 12.15 2.25 6.12
C HIS A 152 12.53 0.99 6.89
N LEU A 153 13.81 0.91 7.29
CA LEU A 153 14.32 -0.15 8.13
C LEU A 153 13.83 0.05 9.56
N VAL A 154 13.17 -0.97 10.12
CA VAL A 154 12.75 -0.97 11.52
C VAL A 154 13.87 -1.59 12.34
N ASP A 155 14.70 -0.76 12.94
CA ASP A 155 15.86 -1.22 13.72
C ASP A 155 15.48 -1.56 15.15
N GLY A 156 14.59 -2.55 15.34
CA GLY A 156 14.26 -3.19 16.62
C GLY A 156 13.73 -2.31 17.76
N ALA A 157 13.78 -0.99 17.63
CA ALA A 157 13.42 0.00 18.61
C ALA A 157 12.05 0.54 18.22
N THR A 158 11.02 -0.05 18.81
CA THR A 158 9.75 0.63 19.07
C THR A 158 8.93 1.07 17.86
N ASP A 159 8.86 0.27 16.80
CA ASP A 159 7.64 0.31 16.00
C ASP A 159 6.55 -0.47 16.73
N THR A 160 5.82 0.24 17.58
CA THR A 160 4.47 -0.14 17.96
C THR A 160 3.67 -0.29 16.66
N GLN A 161 3.64 -1.50 16.11
CA GLN A 161 2.59 -1.88 15.18
C GLN A 161 1.29 -1.49 15.86
N LYS A 162 0.64 -0.44 15.36
CA LYS A 162 -0.63 0.00 15.89
C LYS A 162 -1.52 -1.22 15.98
N ALA A 163 -2.06 -1.47 17.16
CA ALA A 163 -2.88 -2.65 17.35
C ALA A 163 -4.06 -2.60 16.36
N PHE A 164 -4.55 -3.75 15.91
CA PHE A 164 -5.64 -3.79 14.92
C PHE A 164 -6.85 -2.93 15.35
N TRP A 165 -7.14 -2.87 16.65
CA TRP A 165 -8.19 -2.03 17.21
C TRP A 165 -7.92 -0.52 17.02
N GLU A 166 -6.66 -0.06 17.09
CA GLU A 166 -6.28 1.33 16.86
C GLU A 166 -6.49 1.72 15.40
N ILE A 167 -6.11 0.84 14.47
CA ILE A 167 -6.34 1.04 13.03
C ILE A 167 -7.85 1.12 12.74
N SER A 168 -8.64 0.24 13.37
CA SER A 168 -10.10 0.24 13.22
C SER A 168 -10.73 1.51 13.81
N LEU A 169 -10.24 1.96 14.98
CA LEU A 169 -10.68 3.18 15.63
C LEU A 169 -10.35 4.42 14.79
N GLU A 170 -9.14 4.50 14.22
CA GLU A 170 -8.71 5.57 13.34
C GLU A 170 -9.60 5.67 12.09
N LYS A 171 -9.94 4.53 11.47
CA LYS A 171 -10.89 4.47 10.35
C LYS A 171 -12.30 4.91 10.75
N ALA A 172 -12.79 4.44 11.90
CA ALA A 172 -14.10 4.84 12.41
C ALA A 172 -14.16 6.34 12.67
N TRP A 173 -13.09 6.91 13.24
CA TRP A 173 -12.93 8.34 13.45
C TRP A 173 -12.92 9.13 12.13
N GLN A 174 -12.13 8.70 11.13
CA GLN A 174 -12.10 9.34 9.81
C GLN A 174 -13.45 9.31 9.08
N LEU A 175 -14.26 8.25 9.28
CA LEU A 175 -15.61 8.18 8.73
C LEU A 175 -16.56 9.12 9.48
N PHE A 176 -16.44 9.19 10.81
CA PHE A 176 -17.25 10.08 11.63
C PHE A 176 -16.96 11.55 11.33
N SER A 177 -15.69 11.93 11.24
CA SER A 177 -15.26 13.32 11.00
C SER A 177 -15.70 13.88 9.64
N LYS A 178 -16.05 13.02 8.68
CA LYS A 178 -16.62 13.46 7.39
C LYS A 178 -18.05 13.97 7.51
N ASN A 179 -18.80 13.48 8.49
CA ASN A 179 -20.22 13.78 8.67
C ASN A 179 -20.49 14.64 9.92
N HIS A 180 -19.49 14.81 10.79
CA HIS A 180 -19.63 15.48 12.07
C HIS A 180 -18.35 16.27 12.39
N GLU A 181 -18.49 17.57 12.67
CA GLU A 181 -17.38 18.44 13.12
C GLU A 181 -17.00 18.20 14.60
N ASP A 182 -17.95 17.72 15.42
CA ASP A 182 -17.75 17.62 16.87
C ASP A 182 -17.10 16.29 17.30
N SER A 183 -15.85 16.36 17.75
CA SER A 183 -15.14 15.21 18.34
C SER A 183 -15.78 14.64 19.61
N THR A 184 -16.49 15.49 20.36
CA THR A 184 -17.18 15.12 21.60
C THR A 184 -18.30 14.10 21.36
N LYS A 185 -19.02 14.22 20.24
CA LYS A 185 -20.11 13.30 19.87
C LYS A 185 -19.58 11.89 19.57
N PHE A 186 -18.39 11.77 18.99
CA PHE A 186 -17.76 10.48 18.75
C PHE A 186 -17.38 9.78 20.05
N VAL A 187 -16.74 10.50 20.99
CA VAL A 187 -16.36 9.94 22.29
C VAL A 187 -17.61 9.51 23.07
N ALA A 188 -18.70 10.28 23.01
CA ALA A 188 -19.97 9.90 23.60
C ALA A 188 -20.56 8.63 22.97
N ALA A 189 -20.54 8.52 21.64
CA ALA A 189 -21.02 7.33 20.93
C ALA A 189 -20.17 6.08 21.23
N ALA A 190 -18.84 6.22 21.25
CA ALA A 190 -17.92 5.15 21.61
C ALA A 190 -18.14 4.67 23.05
N LYS A 191 -18.31 5.60 24.00
CA LYS A 191 -18.66 5.27 25.40
C LYS A 191 -20.01 4.56 25.49
N ALA A 192 -21.02 5.03 24.78
CA ALA A 192 -22.34 4.39 24.74
C ALA A 192 -22.28 2.95 24.19
N MET A 193 -21.40 2.68 23.22
CA MET A 193 -21.18 1.32 22.70
C MET A 193 -20.53 0.39 23.74
N THR A 194 -19.62 0.90 24.57
CA THR A 194 -18.99 0.10 25.64
C THR A 194 -19.90 -0.15 26.84
N GLN A 195 -20.84 0.76 27.11
CA GLN A 195 -21.79 0.65 28.22
C GLN A 195 -23.02 -0.18 27.88
N LYS A 196 -23.31 -0.41 26.59
CA LYS A 196 -24.41 -1.30 26.21
C LYS A 196 -23.97 -2.71 26.60
N PRO A 197 -24.58 -3.34 27.63
CA PRO A 197 -24.21 -4.69 28.02
C PRO A 197 -24.39 -5.56 26.79
N VAL A 198 -23.30 -6.19 26.33
CA VAL A 198 -23.36 -7.19 25.27
C VAL A 198 -24.39 -8.20 25.75
N PRO A 199 -25.57 -8.29 25.13
CA PRO A 199 -26.60 -9.20 25.58
C PRO A 199 -25.95 -10.57 25.55
N ALA A 200 -25.78 -11.17 26.73
CA ALA A 200 -25.05 -12.41 26.91
C ALA A 200 -25.48 -13.37 25.80
N GLU A 201 -24.57 -13.66 24.86
CA GLU A 201 -24.79 -14.67 23.86
C GLU A 201 -25.10 -15.93 24.63
N LYS A 202 -26.39 -16.31 24.63
CA LYS A 202 -26.84 -17.55 25.24
C LYS A 202 -25.99 -18.65 24.60
N PRO A 203 -25.34 -19.52 25.38
CA PRO A 203 -24.51 -20.58 24.83
C PRO A 203 -25.35 -21.36 23.81
N ALA A 204 -24.91 -21.30 22.55
CA ALA A 204 -25.46 -22.10 21.45
C ALA A 204 -25.03 -23.55 21.65
N GLY A 205 -25.57 -24.19 22.68
CA GLY A 205 -25.43 -25.59 22.98
C GLY A 205 -26.82 -26.15 23.24
N GLU A 206 -27.20 -27.14 22.43
CA GLU A 206 -28.26 -28.10 22.76
C GLU A 206 -29.72 -27.70 22.47
N LYS A 207 -30.09 -27.81 21.19
CA LYS A 207 -31.26 -28.59 20.71
C LYS A 207 -31.55 -28.23 19.25
N ARG A 208 -31.23 -29.16 18.34
CA ARG A 208 -32.00 -29.48 17.11
C ARG A 208 -31.27 -30.57 16.32
N LYS A 209 -31.33 -31.78 16.85
CA LYS A 209 -31.30 -33.02 16.09
C LYS A 209 -32.76 -33.48 16.04
N ALA A 210 -33.23 -33.88 14.85
CA ALA A 210 -34.63 -34.15 14.47
C ALA A 210 -35.42 -32.91 14.01
N GLU A 211 -35.30 -32.58 12.72
CA GLU A 211 -36.44 -32.69 11.81
C GLU A 211 -35.91 -32.71 10.37
N ALA A 212 -35.83 -33.91 9.82
CA ALA A 212 -35.63 -34.14 8.41
C ALA A 212 -36.98 -34.03 7.69
N GLU A 213 -36.91 -33.72 6.39
CA GLU A 213 -37.96 -33.92 5.38
C GLU A 213 -39.16 -32.98 5.38
N ALA A 214 -39.01 -31.87 4.65
CA ALA A 214 -39.96 -31.53 3.58
C ALA A 214 -39.36 -30.52 2.59
N LYS A 215 -39.14 -31.00 1.35
CA LYS A 215 -39.52 -30.34 0.07
C LYS A 215 -39.13 -28.84 -0.04
N THR A 216 -38.33 -28.37 -1.00
CA THR A 216 -38.57 -28.36 -2.47
C THR A 216 -37.43 -27.54 -3.16
N PRO A 217 -37.35 -27.39 -4.51
CA PRO A 217 -36.20 -27.85 -5.28
C PRO A 217 -35.37 -26.75 -5.99
N SER A 218 -34.18 -27.15 -6.43
CA SER A 218 -33.52 -26.80 -7.70
C SER A 218 -33.92 -25.51 -8.41
N LYS A 219 -33.02 -24.51 -8.40
CA LYS A 219 -32.91 -23.53 -9.50
C LYS A 219 -31.47 -23.45 -10.03
N LYS A 220 -31.08 -24.50 -10.75
CA LYS A 220 -30.12 -24.41 -11.86
C LYS A 220 -30.80 -23.67 -13.02
N LYS A 221 -30.31 -22.47 -13.37
CA LYS A 221 -30.44 -21.87 -14.71
C LYS A 221 -29.30 -20.86 -14.87
N ALA A 222 -28.22 -21.26 -15.54
CA ALA A 222 -28.02 -21.10 -16.99
C ALA A 222 -27.51 -19.69 -17.35
N LYS A 223 -26.21 -19.60 -17.66
CA LYS A 223 -25.69 -18.63 -18.64
C LYS A 223 -24.44 -19.19 -19.31
N ALA A 224 -24.67 -20.09 -20.26
CA ALA A 224 -23.77 -20.41 -21.34
C ALA A 224 -24.33 -19.80 -22.64
N ALA A 225 -23.42 -19.53 -23.59
CA ALA A 225 -23.67 -19.24 -25.00
C ALA A 225 -24.22 -17.85 -25.39
N LYS A 226 -23.30 -16.95 -25.78
CA LYS A 226 -23.52 -16.05 -26.92
C LYS A 226 -22.31 -16.14 -27.86
N LYS A 227 -22.30 -17.20 -28.67
CA LYS A 227 -21.49 -17.36 -29.89
C LYS A 227 -22.48 -17.59 -31.03
N GLY A 228 -22.46 -16.70 -32.03
CA GLY A 228 -23.29 -16.74 -33.23
C GLY A 228 -23.26 -15.35 -33.88
N LYS A 229 -22.40 -15.11 -34.89
CA LYS A 229 -22.52 -15.49 -36.31
C LYS A 229 -23.33 -14.45 -37.11
N LYS A 230 -22.61 -13.64 -37.89
CA LYS A 230 -23.03 -12.96 -39.14
C LYS A 230 -21.73 -12.84 -39.96
N ALA A 231 -21.44 -13.71 -40.94
CA ALA A 231 -21.96 -13.74 -42.32
C ALA A 231 -21.72 -12.38 -43.02
N ALA A 232 -20.74 -12.26 -43.94
CA ALA A 232 -20.68 -12.75 -45.34
C ALA A 232 -21.31 -11.74 -46.34
N GLY A 233 -20.60 -11.52 -47.45
CA GLY A 233 -20.90 -10.61 -48.59
C GLY A 233 -20.07 -9.32 -48.51
N GLU A 234 -19.33 -8.82 -49.50
CA GLU A 234 -19.22 -8.92 -50.99
C GLU A 234 -17.74 -8.53 -51.29
N ASP A 235 -16.95 -9.08 -52.22
CA ASP A 235 -17.11 -9.40 -53.65
C ASP A 235 -17.68 -8.25 -54.50
N GLU A 236 -16.82 -7.30 -54.88
CA GLU A 236 -16.91 -6.62 -56.17
C GLU A 236 -15.55 -5.96 -56.51
N GLU A 237 -15.02 -6.39 -57.66
CA GLU A 237 -14.10 -5.73 -58.63
C GLU A 237 -12.97 -4.79 -58.17
#